data_AF-A0A9R1W057-F1
#
_entry.id   AF-A0A9R1W057-F1
#
_cell.length_a   1.000
_cell.length_b   1.000
_cell.length_c   1.000
_cell.angle_alpha   90.00
_cell.angle_beta   90.00
_cell.angle_gamma   90.00
#
_symmetry.space_group_name_H-M   'P 1'
#
loop_
_entity.id
_entity.type
_entity.pdbx_description
1 polymer ?
#
loop_
_entity_poly.entity_id
_entity_poly.type
_entity_poly.pdbx_seq_one_letter_code
_entity_poly.pdbx_strand_id
1 'polypeptide(L)'
;MESDSASDHDEDSKQRGPTTKTKANKVKLVITYNKKGVPVGKEATKLSTFEGLVARTMVPITYDSWLKVSEGVREGLWQYVLFVVDPKSRKQILQSIGKKWRNFKHYLYAKFIKNRSKDPKANLFKPPKDYPFIKKEDWKVFVSHRVTKKWEEKSMKAKNTRAHHKYSHRLSKKGYDGLINDIMQETGKTEEEINRTVLWKKARELKIGGYDADVKTIVDKIVSFINSQIYK
;
A
#
# COMPACT_ATOMS: atom_id res chain seq x y z
N MET A 1 44.47 -15.81 -27.08
CA MET A 1 44.41 -15.33 -25.69
C MET A 1 44.25 -13.84 -25.77
N GLU A 2 43.02 -13.36 -25.67
CA GLU A 2 42.74 -11.95 -25.45
C GLU A 2 41.48 -11.90 -24.60
N SER A 3 41.66 -11.30 -23.44
CA SER A 3 40.85 -11.45 -22.24
C SER A 3 39.64 -10.52 -22.26
N ASP A 4 38.47 -11.13 -22.08
CA ASP A 4 37.25 -10.49 -21.63
C ASP A 4 37.48 -9.67 -20.35
N SER A 5 37.01 -8.42 -20.35
CA SER A 5 36.77 -7.66 -19.12
C SER A 5 35.38 -7.03 -19.18
N ALA A 6 34.38 -7.88 -18.96
CA ALA A 6 33.03 -7.42 -18.64
C ALA A 6 33.05 -6.88 -17.19
N SER A 7 32.89 -5.57 -17.04
CA SER A 7 32.78 -4.91 -15.75
C SER A 7 31.45 -5.25 -15.09
N ASP A 8 31.53 -6.04 -14.03
CA ASP A 8 30.42 -6.42 -13.15
C ASP A 8 30.08 -5.24 -12.22
N HIS A 9 28.91 -4.64 -12.43
CA HIS A 9 28.34 -3.62 -11.54
C HIS A 9 26.92 -4.00 -11.15
N ASP A 10 26.81 -5.06 -10.35
CA ASP A 10 25.66 -5.27 -9.48
C ASP A 10 25.77 -4.33 -8.26
N GLU A 11 25.31 -3.08 -8.44
CA GLU A 11 25.02 -2.20 -7.30
C GLU A 11 23.83 -2.78 -6.52
N ASP A 12 24.17 -3.43 -5.41
CA ASP A 12 23.25 -3.98 -4.43
C ASP A 12 22.37 -2.84 -3.85
N SER A 13 21.19 -2.62 -4.46
CA SER A 13 20.31 -1.51 -4.08
C SER A 13 19.91 -1.65 -2.60
N LYS A 14 20.39 -0.74 -1.74
CA LYS A 14 20.05 -0.71 -0.32
C LYS A 14 18.53 -0.60 -0.15
N GLN A 15 17.87 -1.72 0.12
CA GLN A 15 16.44 -1.74 0.44
C GLN A 15 16.18 -0.92 1.70
N ARG A 16 15.19 -0.04 1.63
CA ARG A 16 14.77 0.81 2.76
C ARG A 16 14.33 -0.04 3.96
N GLY A 17 14.94 0.20 5.11
CA GLY A 17 14.60 -0.48 6.37
C GLY A 17 13.24 -0.08 6.96
N PRO A 18 12.78 -0.77 8.03
CA PRO A 18 11.52 -0.47 8.69
C PRO A 18 11.46 0.97 9.21
N THR A 19 10.35 1.69 8.97
CA THR A 19 10.10 2.96 9.66
C THR A 19 9.97 2.72 11.16
N THR A 20 10.87 3.33 11.93
CA THR A 20 10.88 3.36 13.39
C THR A 20 10.13 4.59 13.93
N LYS A 21 9.74 4.57 15.21
CA LYS A 21 9.06 5.70 15.86
C LYS A 21 9.99 6.93 15.85
N THR A 22 9.59 8.01 15.19
CA THR A 22 10.18 9.34 15.39
C THR A 22 9.73 9.91 16.75
N LYS A 23 10.59 10.66 17.43
CA LYS A 23 10.25 11.38 18.67
C LYS A 23 8.97 12.19 18.44
N ALA A 24 7.98 12.03 19.32
CA ALA A 24 6.69 12.68 19.19
C ALA A 24 6.86 14.20 19.34
N ASN A 25 6.64 14.95 18.26
CA ASN A 25 6.43 16.39 18.38
C ASN A 25 5.12 16.61 19.16
N LYS A 26 5.16 17.46 20.19
CA LYS A 26 4.04 17.74 21.12
C LYS A 26 2.78 18.33 20.46
N VAL A 27 2.80 18.62 19.16
CA VAL A 27 1.66 19.17 18.42
C VAL A 27 0.88 18.04 17.78
N LYS A 28 -0.37 17.82 18.22
CA LYS A 28 -1.29 16.89 17.55
C LYS A 28 -1.64 17.44 16.16
N LEU A 29 -1.36 16.67 15.12
CA LEU A 29 -1.67 17.05 13.75
C LEU A 29 -3.17 16.89 13.49
N VAL A 30 -3.81 17.93 12.96
CA VAL A 30 -5.22 17.92 12.55
C VAL A 30 -5.33 17.36 11.14
N ILE A 31 -6.27 16.44 10.94
CA ILE A 31 -6.52 15.81 9.65
C ILE A 31 -7.63 16.55 8.91
N THR A 32 -7.34 16.97 7.69
CA THR A 32 -8.33 17.53 6.76
C THR A 32 -9.00 16.41 5.98
N TYR A 33 -10.30 16.54 5.73
CA TYR A 33 -11.11 15.57 5.02
C TYR A 33 -11.74 16.20 3.78
N ASN A 34 -11.92 15.42 2.72
CA ASN A 34 -12.76 15.83 1.59
C ASN A 34 -14.26 15.65 1.90
N LYS A 35 -15.14 16.04 0.98
CA LYS A 35 -16.61 15.90 1.11
C LYS A 35 -17.07 14.46 1.41
N LYS A 36 -16.28 13.46 1.04
CA LYS A 36 -16.55 12.03 1.25
C LYS A 36 -16.02 11.48 2.59
N GLY A 37 -15.46 12.35 3.44
CA GLY A 37 -14.89 11.95 4.73
C GLY A 37 -13.55 11.20 4.58
N VAL A 38 -12.85 11.35 3.45
CA VAL A 38 -11.52 10.76 3.24
C VAL A 38 -10.43 11.74 3.65
N PRO A 39 -9.44 11.34 4.47
CA PRO A 39 -8.27 12.16 4.79
C PRO A 39 -7.50 12.60 3.54
N VAL A 40 -7.23 13.91 3.41
CA VAL A 40 -6.47 14.50 2.31
C VAL A 40 -5.33 15.40 2.83
N GLY A 41 -4.39 15.75 1.95
CA GLY A 41 -3.25 16.62 2.27
C GLY A 41 -2.01 15.91 2.83
N LYS A 42 -1.02 16.70 3.24
CA LYS A 42 0.29 16.20 3.72
C LYS A 42 0.14 15.44 5.04
N GLU A 43 -0.79 15.87 5.87
CA GLU A 43 -1.10 15.36 7.20
C GLU A 43 -1.75 13.96 7.11
N ALA A 44 -2.64 13.76 6.13
CA ALA A 44 -3.16 12.44 5.78
C ALA A 44 -2.06 11.45 5.36
N THR A 45 -1.02 11.92 4.66
CA THR A 45 0.13 11.08 4.31
C THR A 45 0.95 10.67 5.55
N LYS A 46 1.10 11.58 6.53
CA LYS A 46 1.74 11.30 7.82
C LYS A 46 0.90 10.31 8.63
N LEU A 47 -0.42 10.49 8.71
CA LEU A 47 -1.35 9.55 9.33
C LEU A 47 -1.22 8.17 8.70
N SER A 48 -1.26 8.07 7.36
CA SER A 48 -1.11 6.79 6.66
C SER A 48 0.21 6.08 6.98
N THR A 49 1.30 6.83 7.15
CA THR A 49 2.59 6.27 7.58
C THR A 49 2.53 5.76 9.03
N PHE A 50 1.91 6.53 9.93
CA PHE A 50 1.69 6.13 11.32
C PHE A 50 0.81 4.89 11.45
N GLU A 51 -0.30 4.81 10.73
CA GLU A 51 -1.16 3.63 10.66
C GLU A 51 -0.37 2.38 10.23
N GLY A 52 0.59 2.53 9.33
CA GLY A 52 1.47 1.44 8.91
C GLY A 52 2.46 0.99 9.98
N LEU A 53 2.91 1.89 10.84
CA LEU A 53 3.69 1.53 12.03
C LEU A 53 2.82 0.79 13.04
N VAL A 54 1.64 1.32 13.35
CA VAL A 54 0.68 0.73 14.29
C VAL A 54 0.26 -0.67 13.82
N ALA A 55 -0.09 -0.81 12.55
CA ALA A 55 -0.46 -2.10 11.94
C ALA A 55 0.62 -3.18 12.08
N ARG A 56 1.90 -2.79 12.08
CA ARG A 56 3.03 -3.72 12.20
C ARG A 56 3.33 -4.11 13.64
N THR A 57 3.20 -3.15 14.55
CA THR A 57 3.70 -3.28 15.93
C THR A 57 2.63 -3.69 16.93
N MET A 58 1.36 -3.37 16.67
CA MET A 58 0.27 -3.56 17.64
C MET A 58 -0.75 -4.63 17.23
N VAL A 59 -0.76 -5.06 15.96
CA VAL A 59 -1.69 -6.09 15.49
C VAL A 59 -0.95 -7.42 15.36
N PRO A 60 -1.29 -8.44 16.17
CA PRO A 60 -0.65 -9.75 16.10
C PRO A 60 -0.71 -10.36 14.69
N ILE A 61 0.41 -10.91 14.24
CA ILE A 61 0.49 -11.60 12.95
C ILE A 61 -0.19 -12.98 12.97
N THR A 62 -0.55 -13.48 14.15
CA THR A 62 -1.21 -14.77 14.39
C THR A 62 -2.65 -14.81 13.88
N TYR A 63 -3.36 -13.67 13.85
CA TYR A 63 -4.73 -13.61 13.31
C TYR A 63 -4.78 -13.99 11.82
N ASP A 64 -5.67 -14.90 11.42
CA ASP A 64 -5.81 -15.30 10.00
C ASP A 64 -6.34 -14.18 9.11
N SER A 65 -7.29 -13.41 9.63
CA SER A 65 -8.02 -12.39 8.89
C SER A 65 -8.28 -11.18 9.77
N TRP A 66 -8.45 -10.02 9.13
CA TRP A 66 -8.76 -8.77 9.83
C TRP A 66 -10.12 -8.84 10.55
N LEU A 67 -11.05 -9.62 10.01
CA LEU A 67 -12.38 -9.79 10.58
C LEU A 67 -12.34 -10.51 11.94
N LYS A 68 -11.37 -11.41 12.14
CA LYS A 68 -11.15 -12.13 13.41
C LYS A 68 -10.41 -11.31 14.47
N VAL A 69 -9.87 -10.14 14.13
CA VAL A 69 -9.24 -9.25 15.13
C VAL A 69 -10.33 -8.79 16.10
N SER A 70 -10.11 -9.00 17.40
CA SER A 70 -11.09 -8.70 18.44
C SER A 70 -11.39 -7.21 18.53
N GLU A 71 -12.58 -6.89 19.04
CA GLU A 71 -12.98 -5.48 19.21
C GLU A 71 -12.08 -4.76 20.22
N GLY A 72 -11.60 -5.43 21.26
CA GLY A 72 -10.63 -4.85 22.21
C GLY A 72 -9.33 -4.41 21.55
N VAL A 73 -8.80 -5.19 20.59
CA VAL A 73 -7.63 -4.77 19.81
C VAL A 73 -7.98 -3.59 18.92
N ARG A 74 -9.14 -3.61 18.25
CA ARG A 74 -9.59 -2.48 17.39
C ARG A 74 -9.76 -1.19 18.19
N GLU A 75 -10.29 -1.28 19.40
CA GLU A 75 -10.45 -0.14 20.29
C GLU A 75 -9.10 0.38 20.78
N GLY A 76 -8.18 -0.50 21.17
CA GLY A 76 -6.81 -0.10 21.51
C GLY A 76 -6.09 0.59 20.35
N LEU A 77 -6.29 0.13 19.11
CA LEU A 77 -5.75 0.79 17.91
C LEU A 77 -6.34 2.19 17.70
N TRP A 78 -7.65 2.34 17.93
CA TRP A 78 -8.35 3.61 17.80
C TRP A 78 -7.86 4.64 18.83
N GLN A 79 -7.76 4.24 20.11
CA GLN A 79 -7.27 5.09 21.18
C GLN A 79 -5.80 5.49 21.00
N TYR A 80 -5.01 4.65 20.32
CA TYR A 80 -3.60 4.93 20.04
C TYR A 80 -3.39 5.92 18.87
N VAL A 81 -4.45 6.34 18.16
CA VAL A 81 -4.33 7.35 17.10
C VAL A 81 -3.96 8.70 17.71
N LEU A 82 -2.72 9.15 17.47
CA LEU A 82 -2.18 10.40 18.03
C LEU A 82 -2.61 11.68 17.28
N PHE A 83 -3.44 11.54 16.25
CA PHE A 83 -3.88 12.62 15.37
C PHE A 83 -5.26 13.13 15.81
N VAL A 84 -5.56 14.40 15.54
CA VAL A 84 -6.92 14.92 15.69
C VAL A 84 -7.70 14.50 14.44
N VAL A 85 -8.57 13.51 14.62
CA VAL A 85 -9.38 12.88 13.57
C VAL A 85 -10.86 13.01 13.90
N ASP A 86 -11.70 13.11 12.87
CA ASP A 86 -13.15 13.04 13.05
C ASP A 86 -13.53 11.63 13.58
N PRO A 87 -14.28 11.50 14.69
CA PRO A 87 -14.77 10.22 15.17
C PRO A 87 -15.50 9.38 14.10
N LYS A 88 -16.19 10.01 13.15
CA LYS A 88 -16.85 9.34 12.02
C LYS A 88 -15.87 8.60 11.12
N SER A 89 -14.60 8.99 11.11
CA SER A 89 -13.54 8.35 10.33
C SER A 89 -12.97 7.07 10.97
N ARG A 90 -13.41 6.69 12.19
CA ARG A 90 -12.94 5.47 12.90
C ARG A 90 -12.96 4.23 12.01
N LYS A 91 -14.07 4.00 11.31
CA LYS A 91 -14.23 2.83 10.42
C LYS A 91 -13.16 2.83 9.32
N GLN A 92 -12.95 3.96 8.67
CA GLN A 92 -12.00 4.08 7.58
C GLN A 92 -10.54 3.92 8.05
N ILE A 93 -10.19 4.52 9.19
CA ILE A 93 -8.85 4.40 9.77
C ILE A 93 -8.57 2.94 10.14
N LEU A 94 -9.49 2.26 10.81
CA LEU A 94 -9.33 0.84 11.16
C LEU A 94 -9.22 -0.04 9.91
N GLN A 95 -10.01 0.23 8.86
CA GLN A 95 -9.89 -0.48 7.58
C GLN A 95 -8.51 -0.24 6.93
N SER A 96 -7.99 0.99 7.00
CA SER A 96 -6.67 1.35 6.50
C SER A 96 -5.55 0.62 7.25
N ILE A 97 -5.60 0.60 8.59
CA ILE A 97 -4.68 -0.17 9.44
C ILE A 97 -4.75 -1.65 9.06
N GLY A 98 -5.95 -2.22 8.93
CA GLY A 98 -6.14 -3.61 8.55
C GLY A 98 -5.58 -3.96 7.16
N LYS A 99 -5.69 -3.06 6.19
CA LYS A 99 -5.06 -3.19 4.87
C LYS A 99 -3.53 -3.21 5.00
N LYS A 100 -2.96 -2.30 5.79
CA LYS A 100 -1.51 -2.20 6.01
C LYS A 100 -0.97 -3.42 6.76
N TRP A 101 -1.71 -3.95 7.73
CA TRP A 101 -1.37 -5.19 8.42
C TRP A 101 -1.36 -6.39 7.46
N ARG A 102 -2.36 -6.52 6.57
CA ARG A 102 -2.35 -7.57 5.54
C ARG A 102 -1.15 -7.45 4.60
N ASN A 103 -0.81 -6.23 4.19
CA ASN A 103 0.37 -5.98 3.36
C ASN A 103 1.67 -6.36 4.08
N PHE A 104 1.79 -6.03 5.37
CA PHE A 104 2.94 -6.42 6.18
C PHE A 104 3.08 -7.95 6.29
N LYS A 105 1.99 -8.66 6.56
CA LYS A 105 1.99 -10.14 6.56
C LYS A 105 2.43 -10.70 5.21
N HIS A 106 1.98 -10.11 4.10
CA HIS A 106 2.43 -10.53 2.78
C HIS A 106 3.93 -10.25 2.56
N TYR A 107 4.42 -9.10 2.99
CA TYR A 107 5.86 -8.77 2.96
C TYR A 107 6.69 -9.80 3.74
N LEU A 108 6.29 -10.12 4.97
CA LEU A 108 6.97 -11.13 5.80
C LEU A 108 7.04 -12.48 5.09
N TYR A 109 5.91 -12.91 4.51
CA TYR A 109 5.86 -14.13 3.72
C TYR A 109 6.80 -14.08 2.51
N ALA A 110 6.69 -13.03 1.68
CA ALA A 110 7.43 -12.93 0.43
C ALA A 110 8.94 -12.87 0.65
N LYS A 111 9.39 -12.14 1.68
CA LYS A 111 10.81 -11.92 1.96
C LYS A 111 11.45 -13.06 2.76
N PHE A 112 10.76 -13.61 3.75
CA PHE A 112 11.38 -14.54 4.71
C PHE A 112 10.92 -16.00 4.57
N ILE A 113 9.79 -16.27 3.89
CA ILE A 113 9.22 -17.62 3.81
C ILE A 113 9.26 -18.16 2.37
N LYS A 114 8.67 -17.45 1.40
CA LYS A 114 8.38 -17.95 0.04
C LYS A 114 9.51 -18.70 -0.66
N ASN A 115 10.73 -18.15 -0.62
CA ASN A 115 11.88 -18.77 -1.30
C ASN A 115 12.55 -19.83 -0.41
N ARG A 116 12.58 -19.58 0.90
CA ARG A 116 13.20 -20.48 1.88
C ARG A 116 12.39 -21.75 2.12
N SER A 117 11.07 -21.71 1.95
CA SER A 117 10.21 -22.88 2.11
C SER A 117 10.45 -23.96 1.05
N LYS A 118 11.19 -23.64 -0.01
CA LYS A 118 11.60 -24.59 -1.04
C LYS A 118 12.93 -25.28 -0.71
N ASP A 119 13.69 -24.75 0.24
CA ASP A 119 14.96 -25.32 0.67
C ASP A 119 14.73 -26.22 1.90
N PRO A 120 14.99 -27.54 1.79
CA PRO A 120 14.83 -28.48 2.90
C PRO A 120 15.68 -28.14 4.14
N LYS A 121 16.78 -27.39 3.98
CA LYS A 121 17.70 -27.03 5.07
C LYS A 121 17.36 -25.68 5.72
N ALA A 122 16.40 -24.93 5.19
CA ALA A 122 16.11 -23.59 5.69
C ALA A 122 15.33 -23.61 7.01
N ASN A 123 15.89 -22.99 8.05
CA ASN A 123 15.18 -22.79 9.30
C ASN A 123 14.15 -21.63 9.19
N LEU A 124 12.91 -21.97 8.84
CA LEU A 124 11.81 -21.01 8.71
C LEU A 124 11.31 -20.44 10.04
N PHE A 125 11.58 -21.12 11.17
CA PHE A 125 10.99 -20.79 12.46
C PHE A 125 11.78 -19.74 13.26
N LYS A 126 12.89 -19.23 12.71
CA LYS A 126 13.61 -18.10 13.28
C LYS A 126 12.98 -16.79 12.82
N PRO A 127 12.50 -15.93 13.74
CA PRO A 127 11.89 -14.66 13.35
C PRO A 127 12.92 -13.73 12.69
N PRO A 128 12.48 -12.82 11.80
CA PRO A 128 13.37 -11.85 11.17
C PRO A 128 13.98 -10.87 12.19
N LYS A 129 15.30 -10.65 12.10
CA LYS A 129 16.02 -9.71 12.99
C LYS A 129 15.52 -8.27 12.89
N ASP A 130 15.09 -7.84 11.70
CA ASP A 130 14.57 -6.48 11.44
C ASP A 130 13.27 -6.15 12.20
N TYR A 131 12.60 -7.17 12.74
CA TYR A 131 11.31 -7.05 13.42
C TYR A 131 11.36 -7.68 14.82
N PRO A 132 12.15 -7.10 15.75
CA PRO A 132 12.41 -7.69 17.07
C PRO A 132 11.15 -7.79 17.96
N PHE A 133 10.12 -7.00 17.65
CA PHE A 133 8.83 -7.06 18.35
C PHE A 133 7.99 -8.30 17.98
N ILE A 134 8.39 -9.08 16.97
CA ILE A 134 7.72 -10.35 16.62
C ILE A 134 8.30 -11.45 17.51
N LYS A 135 7.46 -11.96 18.43
CA LYS A 135 7.82 -13.09 19.30
C LYS A 135 8.04 -14.36 18.48
N LYS A 136 8.90 -15.25 18.97
CA LYS A 136 9.24 -16.52 18.30
C LYS A 136 8.01 -17.42 18.16
N GLU A 137 7.14 -17.42 19.16
CA GLU A 137 5.90 -18.19 19.22
C GLU A 137 4.91 -17.70 18.16
N ASP A 138 4.70 -16.38 18.09
CA ASP A 138 3.84 -15.75 17.08
C ASP A 138 4.34 -16.00 15.65
N TRP A 139 5.67 -15.96 15.47
CA TRP A 139 6.29 -16.27 14.19
C TRP A 139 6.05 -17.72 13.77
N LYS A 140 6.18 -18.68 14.69
CA LYS A 140 5.90 -20.09 14.40
C LYS A 140 4.46 -20.31 13.92
N VAL A 141 3.49 -19.73 14.62
CA VAL A 141 2.07 -19.77 14.23
C VAL A 141 1.85 -19.12 12.86
N PHE A 142 2.51 -17.99 12.61
CA PHE A 142 2.41 -17.33 11.31
C PHE A 142 2.99 -18.20 10.17
N VAL A 143 4.15 -18.82 10.37
CA VAL A 143 4.79 -19.71 9.38
C VAL A 143 3.91 -20.92 9.10
N SER A 144 3.39 -21.58 10.14
CA SER A 144 2.54 -22.78 9.98
C SER A 144 1.32 -22.50 9.11
N HIS A 145 0.70 -21.32 9.24
CA HIS A 145 -0.44 -20.93 8.39
C HIS A 145 -0.04 -20.68 6.93
N ARG A 146 1.19 -20.23 6.67
CA ARG A 146 1.67 -19.83 5.34
C ARG A 146 2.23 -20.96 4.49
N VAL A 147 2.62 -22.07 5.10
CA VAL A 147 3.11 -23.26 4.39
C VAL A 147 2.01 -24.24 4.00
N THR A 148 0.75 -23.97 4.37
CA THR A 148 -0.37 -24.84 4.03
C THR A 148 -0.74 -24.77 2.54
N LYS A 149 -1.12 -25.91 1.95
CA LYS A 149 -1.63 -25.99 0.56
C LYS A 149 -2.82 -25.05 0.32
N LYS A 150 -3.76 -24.99 1.28
CA LYS A 150 -4.92 -24.07 1.22
C LYS A 150 -4.50 -22.60 1.11
N TRP A 151 -3.41 -22.22 1.77
CA TRP A 151 -2.89 -20.86 1.66
C TRP A 151 -2.26 -20.61 0.29
N GLU A 152 -1.51 -21.57 -0.23
CA GLU A 152 -0.88 -21.49 -1.55
C GLU A 152 -1.90 -21.30 -2.67
N GLU A 153 -2.97 -22.12 -2.68
CA GLU A 153 -4.08 -22.01 -3.63
C GLU A 153 -4.72 -20.62 -3.59
N LYS A 154 -5.01 -20.12 -2.38
CA LYS A 154 -5.55 -18.76 -2.18
C LYS A 154 -4.61 -17.68 -2.70
N SER A 155 -3.30 -17.84 -2.48
CA SER A 155 -2.27 -16.92 -2.96
C SER A 155 -2.19 -16.92 -4.49
N MET A 156 -2.23 -18.09 -5.12
CA MET A 156 -2.21 -18.24 -6.57
C MET A 156 -3.44 -17.63 -7.23
N LYS A 157 -4.63 -17.87 -6.69
CA LYS A 157 -5.86 -17.22 -7.16
C LYS A 157 -5.75 -15.69 -7.12
N ALA A 158 -5.28 -15.14 -6.01
CA ALA A 158 -5.10 -13.69 -5.86
C ALA A 158 -4.04 -13.13 -6.83
N LYS A 159 -2.96 -13.87 -7.08
CA LYS A 159 -1.93 -13.51 -8.07
C LYS A 159 -2.51 -13.45 -9.48
N ASN A 160 -3.31 -14.45 -9.87
CA ASN A 160 -3.95 -14.50 -11.18
C ASN A 160 -4.95 -13.33 -11.34
N THR A 161 -5.79 -13.07 -10.34
CA THR A 161 -6.67 -11.89 -10.36
C THR A 161 -5.89 -10.58 -10.54
N ARG A 162 -4.76 -10.43 -9.84
CA ARG A 162 -3.92 -9.24 -9.95
C ARG A 162 -3.28 -9.09 -11.34
N ALA A 163 -2.97 -10.18 -12.03
CA ALA A 163 -2.37 -10.14 -13.37
C ALA A 163 -3.29 -9.48 -14.41
N HIS A 164 -4.61 -9.48 -14.20
CA HIS A 164 -5.56 -8.78 -15.07
C HIS A 164 -5.54 -7.24 -14.89
N HIS A 165 -4.95 -6.71 -13.82
CA HIS A 165 -4.80 -5.26 -13.62
C HIS A 165 -3.59 -4.69 -14.40
N LYS A 166 -3.78 -4.49 -15.71
CA LYS A 166 -2.74 -4.02 -16.64
C LYS A 166 -2.31 -2.58 -16.38
N TYR A 167 -3.27 -1.66 -16.32
CA TYR A 167 -2.99 -0.22 -16.27
C TYR A 167 -2.94 0.33 -14.84
N SER A 168 -1.85 0.05 -14.12
CA SER A 168 -1.64 0.56 -12.77
C SER A 168 -1.45 2.08 -12.75
N HIS A 169 -2.01 2.77 -11.75
CA HIS A 169 -1.81 4.21 -11.58
C HIS A 169 -0.44 4.54 -10.98
N ARG A 170 0.04 5.77 -11.20
CA ARG A 170 1.35 6.31 -10.78
C ARG A 170 1.24 7.39 -9.69
N LEU A 171 0.11 7.46 -9.00
CA LEU A 171 -0.21 8.46 -7.96
C LEU A 171 0.52 8.31 -6.61
N SER A 172 1.46 7.36 -6.49
CA SER A 172 2.20 7.13 -5.23
C SER A 172 1.29 7.02 -4.00
N LYS A 173 1.70 7.58 -2.86
CA LYS A 173 0.92 7.62 -1.60
C LYS A 173 -0.29 8.55 -1.65
N LYS A 174 -0.36 9.44 -2.65
CA LYS A 174 -1.41 10.45 -2.78
C LYS A 174 -2.76 9.83 -3.17
N GLY A 175 -2.74 8.83 -4.04
CA GLY A 175 -3.95 8.16 -4.52
C GLY A 175 -4.88 9.10 -5.30
N TYR A 176 -6.09 8.61 -5.61
CA TYR A 176 -7.06 9.38 -6.38
C TYR A 176 -7.67 10.55 -5.60
N ASP A 177 -7.95 10.38 -4.31
CA ASP A 177 -8.53 11.46 -3.50
C ASP A 177 -7.59 12.66 -3.40
N GLY A 178 -6.28 12.41 -3.27
CA GLY A 178 -5.29 13.48 -3.30
C GLY A 178 -5.11 14.08 -4.70
N LEU A 179 -5.21 13.28 -5.78
CA LEU A 179 -5.20 13.81 -7.15
C LEU A 179 -6.40 14.74 -7.40
N ILE A 180 -7.59 14.34 -6.96
CA ILE A 180 -8.81 15.14 -7.05
C ILE A 180 -8.59 16.47 -6.32
N ASN A 181 -8.09 16.42 -5.08
CA ASN A 181 -7.81 17.61 -4.31
C ASN A 181 -6.80 18.55 -4.99
N ASP A 182 -5.73 18.03 -5.59
CA ASP A 182 -4.79 18.85 -6.35
C ASP A 182 -5.46 19.53 -7.55
N ILE A 183 -6.27 18.78 -8.32
CA ILE A 183 -6.98 19.34 -9.48
C ILE A 183 -7.94 20.45 -9.05
N MET A 184 -8.65 20.27 -7.94
CA MET A 184 -9.55 21.29 -7.39
C MET A 184 -8.78 22.56 -7.02
N GLN A 185 -7.60 22.42 -6.39
CA GLN A 185 -6.75 23.56 -6.04
C GLN A 185 -6.14 24.25 -7.27
N GLU A 186 -5.75 23.49 -8.29
CA GLU A 186 -5.16 24.01 -9.54
C GLU A 186 -6.18 24.71 -10.44
N THR A 187 -7.42 24.21 -10.49
CA THR A 187 -8.41 24.65 -11.51
C THR A 187 -9.60 25.40 -10.93
N GLY A 188 -9.77 25.42 -9.60
CA GLY A 188 -10.96 25.96 -8.94
C GLY A 188 -12.22 25.12 -9.13
N LYS A 189 -12.14 23.99 -9.84
CA LYS A 189 -13.27 23.08 -10.05
C LYS A 189 -13.70 22.38 -8.77
N THR A 190 -14.97 22.05 -8.70
CA THR A 190 -15.55 21.15 -7.71
C THR A 190 -15.21 19.69 -8.03
N GLU A 191 -15.34 18.80 -7.05
CA GLU A 191 -15.07 17.36 -7.24
C GLU A 191 -16.00 16.75 -8.30
N GLU A 192 -17.23 17.23 -8.38
CA GLU A 192 -18.28 16.76 -9.28
C GLU A 192 -18.00 17.14 -10.75
N GLU A 193 -17.29 18.22 -11.00
CA GLU A 193 -16.90 18.69 -12.34
C GLU A 193 -15.68 17.95 -12.90
N ILE A 194 -14.98 17.16 -12.07
CA ILE A 194 -13.77 16.45 -12.48
C ILE A 194 -14.15 15.12 -13.14
N ASN A 195 -14.03 15.08 -14.47
CA ASN A 195 -14.34 13.89 -15.26
C ASN A 195 -13.38 12.72 -14.93
N ARG A 196 -13.95 11.52 -14.80
CA ARG A 196 -13.20 10.28 -14.52
C ARG A 196 -12.14 9.95 -15.58
N THR A 197 -12.36 10.31 -16.84
CA THR A 197 -11.37 10.14 -17.93
C THR A 197 -10.15 11.02 -17.71
N VAL A 198 -10.34 12.27 -17.25
CA VAL A 198 -9.25 13.18 -16.89
C VAL A 198 -8.44 12.60 -15.73
N LEU A 199 -9.12 12.09 -14.70
CA LEU A 199 -8.46 11.41 -13.57
C LEU A 199 -7.68 10.18 -14.04
N TRP A 200 -8.26 9.36 -14.92
CA TRP A 200 -7.60 8.15 -15.40
C TRP A 200 -6.32 8.46 -16.18
N LYS A 201 -6.35 9.51 -17.02
CA LYS A 201 -5.20 10.03 -17.78
C LYS A 201 -4.12 10.58 -16.85
N LYS A 202 -4.43 11.62 -16.04
CA LYS A 202 -3.46 12.22 -15.09
C LYS A 202 -2.86 11.17 -14.14
N ALA A 203 -3.65 10.16 -13.73
CA ALA A 203 -3.18 9.10 -12.86
C ALA A 203 -2.11 8.17 -13.48
N ARG A 204 -1.92 8.18 -14.80
CA ARG A 204 -0.99 7.29 -15.52
C ARG A 204 0.05 8.05 -16.33
N GLU A 205 0.08 9.36 -16.20
CA GLU A 205 1.09 10.21 -16.80
C GLU A 205 2.46 9.94 -16.18
N LEU A 206 3.49 9.92 -17.03
CA LEU A 206 4.88 9.76 -16.61
C LEU A 206 5.40 11.10 -16.05
N LYS A 207 6.42 11.03 -15.19
CA LYS A 207 7.05 12.24 -14.62
C LYS A 207 7.70 13.13 -15.70
N ILE A 208 8.17 12.52 -16.78
CA ILE A 208 8.77 13.20 -17.94
C ILE A 208 7.69 13.68 -18.95
N GLY A 209 6.41 13.53 -18.62
CA GLY A 209 5.29 13.71 -19.54
C GLY A 209 5.00 12.45 -20.38
N GLY A 210 3.78 12.37 -20.91
CA GLY A 210 3.35 11.26 -21.77
C GLY A 210 2.94 10.00 -21.00
N TYR A 211 2.88 8.86 -21.72
CA TYR A 211 2.33 7.60 -21.23
C TYR A 211 3.16 6.41 -21.70
N ASP A 212 3.11 5.31 -20.96
CA ASP A 212 3.60 4.01 -21.44
C ASP A 212 2.86 3.61 -22.73
N ALA A 213 3.51 2.84 -23.61
CA ALA A 213 2.97 2.52 -24.95
C ALA A 213 1.57 1.89 -24.90
N ASP A 214 1.35 0.96 -23.97
CA ASP A 214 0.06 0.27 -23.78
C ASP A 214 -1.02 1.19 -23.20
N VAL A 215 -0.64 2.13 -22.31
CA VAL A 215 -1.53 3.17 -21.78
C VAL A 215 -1.88 4.18 -22.86
N LYS A 216 -0.91 4.58 -23.69
CA LYS A 216 -1.10 5.58 -24.76
C LYS A 216 -2.19 5.15 -25.73
N THR A 217 -2.19 3.89 -26.17
CA THR A 217 -3.26 3.35 -27.03
C THR A 217 -4.67 3.54 -26.44
N ILE A 218 -4.81 3.42 -25.12
CA ILE A 218 -6.09 3.63 -24.44
C ILE A 218 -6.42 5.12 -24.32
N VAL A 219 -5.43 5.96 -24.04
CA VAL A 219 -5.59 7.42 -24.02
C VAL A 219 -6.08 7.93 -25.36
N ASP A 220 -5.47 7.48 -26.45
CA ASP A 220 -5.83 7.89 -27.82
C ASP A 220 -7.28 7.49 -28.15
N LYS A 221 -7.70 6.29 -27.76
CA LYS A 221 -9.10 5.84 -27.88
C LYS A 221 -10.08 6.67 -27.07
N ILE A 222 -9.70 7.09 -25.87
CA ILE A 222 -10.54 7.97 -25.03
C ILE A 222 -10.70 9.33 -25.71
N VAL A 223 -9.60 9.90 -26.23
CA VAL A 223 -9.62 11.20 -26.91
C VAL A 223 -10.44 11.14 -28.19
N SER A 224 -10.27 10.10 -29.01
CA SER A 224 -11.05 9.95 -30.24
C SER A 224 -12.55 9.81 -29.96
N PHE A 225 -12.91 9.05 -28.93
CA PHE A 225 -14.30 8.91 -28.49
C PHE A 225 -14.88 10.25 -28.04
N ILE A 226 -14.19 11.00 -27.18
CA ILE A 226 -14.66 12.31 -26.72
C ILE A 226 -14.85 13.28 -27.89
N ASN A 227 -13.88 13.35 -28.81
CA ASN A 227 -13.99 14.22 -29.98
C ASN A 227 -15.21 13.86 -30.86
N SER A 228 -15.46 12.56 -31.08
CA SER A 228 -16.63 12.10 -31.84
C SER A 228 -17.99 12.46 -31.22
N GLN A 229 -18.05 12.79 -29.93
CA GLN A 229 -19.27 13.22 -29.25
C GLN A 229 -19.48 14.74 -29.33
N ILE A 230 -18.41 15.51 -29.59
CA ILE A 230 -18.47 16.97 -29.67
C ILE A 230 -18.91 17.44 -31.07
N TYR A 231 -18.63 16.64 -32.11
CA TYR A 231 -19.01 16.93 -33.50
C TYR A 231 -20.33 16.25 -33.94
N LYS A 232 -21.18 15.87 -32.98
CA LYS A 232 -22.55 15.44 -33.19
C LYS A 232 -23.49 16.41 -32.48
#